data_AF-A0A836QID5-F1
#
_entry.id   AF-A0A836QID5-F1
#
_cell.length_a   1.000
_cell.length_b   1.000
_cell.length_c   1.000
_cell.angle_alpha   90.00
_cell.angle_beta   90.00
_cell.angle_gamma   90.00
#
_symmetry.space_group_name_H-M   'P 1'
#
loop_
_entity.id
_entity.type
_entity.pdbx_description
1 polymer ?
#
loop_
_entity_poly.entity_id
_entity_poly.type
_entity_poly.pdbx_seq_one_letter_code
_entity_poly.pdbx_strand_id
1 'polypeptide(L)' 'MKGAGEKIAVLTCYDYPTAVWQEEAGVDVIFVADSVGTNMLGYGDEREVTMEDM' A
#
# COMPACT_ATOMS: atom_id res chain seq x y z
N MET A 1 -10.47 11.56 -12.57
CA MET A 1 -10.63 11.74 -11.10
C MET A 1 -10.79 13.19 -10.68
N LYS A 2 -9.84 13.91 -10.05
CA LYS A 2 -10.13 15.22 -9.40
C LYS A 2 -10.79 16.27 -10.31
N GLY A 3 -10.24 16.54 -11.50
CA GLY A 3 -10.81 17.49 -12.46
C GLY A 3 -12.12 17.01 -13.11
N ALA A 4 -12.36 15.69 -13.09
CA ALA A 4 -13.56 15.04 -13.63
C ALA A 4 -14.56 14.60 -12.54
N GLY A 5 -14.29 14.87 -11.27
CA GLY A 5 -15.08 14.42 -10.12
C GLY A 5 -15.00 12.92 -9.77
N GLU A 6 -14.30 12.07 -10.52
CA GLU A 6 -14.20 10.63 -10.20
C GLU A 6 -13.35 10.38 -8.94
N LYS A 7 -13.72 9.35 -8.16
CA LYS A 7 -13.03 8.94 -6.94
C LYS A 7 -11.72 8.22 -7.27
N ILE A 8 -10.77 8.29 -6.33
CA ILE A 8 -9.50 7.58 -6.37
C ILE A 8 -9.56 6.49 -5.30
N ALA A 9 -9.42 5.23 -5.70
CA ALA A 9 -9.26 4.08 -4.83
C ALA A 9 -7.76 3.84 -4.56
N VAL A 10 -7.39 3.82 -3.29
CA VAL A 10 -6.01 3.62 -2.83
C VAL A 10 -5.99 2.41 -1.91
N LEU A 11 -5.04 1.49 -2.12
CA LEU A 11 -4.87 0.33 -1.27
C LEU A 11 -3.39 0.11 -0.95
N THR A 12 -3.12 -0.38 0.26
CA THR A 12 -1.74 -0.71 0.64
C THR A 12 -1.29 -2.02 0.00
N CYS A 13 0.01 -2.14 -0.27
CA CYS A 13 0.60 -3.35 -0.83
C CYS A 13 2.06 -3.50 -0.42
N TYR A 14 2.49 -4.72 -0.13
CA TYR A 14 3.83 -5.01 0.39
C TYR A 14 4.52 -6.20 -0.32
N ASP A 15 3.88 -6.78 -1.34
CA ASP A 15 4.44 -7.89 -2.10
C ASP A 15 4.03 -7.85 -3.59
N TYR A 16 4.80 -8.53 -4.42
CA TYR A 16 4.61 -8.52 -5.87
C TYR A 16 3.29 -9.17 -6.32
N PRO A 17 2.92 -10.39 -5.86
CA PRO A 17 1.68 -11.03 -6.31
C PRO A 17 0.43 -10.19 -6.01
N THR A 18 0.38 -9.56 -4.84
CA THR A 18 -0.74 -8.70 -4.46
C THR A 18 -0.78 -7.43 -5.31
N ALA A 19 0.37 -6.85 -5.65
CA ALA A 19 0.44 -5.68 -6.53
C ALA A 19 -0.13 -6.00 -7.92
N VAL A 20 0.19 -7.19 -8.46
CA VAL A 20 -0.38 -7.66 -9.74
C VAL A 20 -1.90 -7.77 -9.65
N TRP A 21 -2.44 -8.34 -8.58
CA TRP A 21 -3.89 -8.43 -8.40
C TRP A 21 -4.57 -7.07 -8.22
N GLN A 22 -3.92 -6.11 -7.55
CA GLN A 22 -4.45 -4.76 -7.38
C GLN A 22 -4.52 -4.00 -8.71
N GLU A 23 -3.49 -4.12 -9.56
CA GLU A 23 -3.49 -3.58 -10.91
C GLU A 23 -4.63 -4.20 -11.75
N GLU A 24 -4.76 -5.54 -11.74
CA GLU A 24 -5.84 -6.25 -12.45
C GLU A 24 -7.24 -5.86 -11.96
N ALA A 25 -7.38 -5.55 -10.68
CA ALA A 25 -8.63 -5.10 -10.07
C ALA A 25 -8.95 -3.61 -10.33
N GLY A 26 -8.02 -2.84 -10.94
CA GLY A 26 -8.20 -1.43 -11.23
C GLY A 26 -8.07 -0.53 -10.00
N VAL A 27 -7.21 -0.87 -9.05
CA VAL A 27 -6.84 0.04 -7.96
C VAL A 27 -6.02 1.19 -8.53
N ASP A 28 -6.39 2.44 -8.21
CA ASP A 28 -5.77 3.61 -8.83
C ASP A 28 -4.37 3.92 -8.28
N VAL A 29 -4.12 3.54 -7.02
CA VAL A 29 -2.81 3.73 -6.36
C VAL A 29 -2.48 2.54 -5.48
N ILE A 30 -1.36 1.89 -5.81
CA ILE A 30 -0.68 0.90 -4.96
C ILE A 30 0.21 1.67 -3.98
N PHE A 31 -0.09 1.59 -2.69
CA PHE A 31 0.57 2.40 -1.66
C PHE A 31 1.47 1.56 -0.74
N VAL A 32 2.79 1.69 -0.91
CA VAL A 32 3.77 1.09 -0.01
C VAL A 32 4.01 2.05 1.16
N ALA A 33 3.71 1.61 2.38
CA ALA A 33 3.67 2.47 3.56
C ALA A 33 4.22 1.77 4.81
N ASP A 34 4.52 2.55 5.84
CA ASP A 34 5.02 2.11 7.17
C ASP A 34 4.11 1.10 7.88
N SER A 35 2.82 1.08 7.53
CA SER A 35 1.91 -0.01 7.91
C SER A 35 2.38 -1.42 7.49
N VAL A 36 3.44 -1.59 6.69
CA VAL A 36 4.15 -2.87 6.50
C VAL A 36 4.67 -3.43 7.82
N GLY A 37 5.11 -2.57 8.75
CA GLY A 37 5.65 -2.96 10.05
C GLY A 37 4.64 -3.73 10.88
N THR A 38 3.45 -3.18 11.05
CA THR A 38 2.38 -3.79 11.85
C THR A 38 1.69 -4.96 11.13
N ASN A 39 1.54 -4.89 9.79
CA ASN A 39 0.79 -5.90 9.04
C ASN A 39 1.63 -7.11 8.60
N MET A 40 2.92 -6.93 8.31
CA MET A 40 3.78 -7.97 7.73
C MET A 40 4.94 -8.36 8.66
N LEU A 41 5.56 -7.39 9.35
CA LEU A 41 6.77 -7.62 10.15
C LEU A 41 6.48 -7.90 11.64
N GLY A 42 5.26 -7.63 12.10
CA GLY A 42 4.83 -7.88 13.48
C GLY A 42 5.31 -6.84 14.49
N TYR A 43 5.67 -5.63 14.03
CA TYR A 43 6.01 -4.50 14.90
C TYR A 43 4.78 -4.04 15.70
N GLY A 44 5.03 -3.45 16.87
CA GLY A 44 3.99 -2.93 17.74
C GLY A 44 3.46 -1.57 17.29
N ASP A 45 4.30 -0.79 16.60
CA ASP A 45 3.98 0.55 16.08
C ASP A 45 4.66 0.77 14.71
N GLU A 46 3.98 1.50 13.81
CA GLU A 46 4.48 1.85 12.48
C GLU A 46 5.75 2.71 12.50
N ARG A 47 6.03 3.42 13.60
CA ARG A 47 7.27 4.20 13.79
C ARG A 47 8.53 3.34 13.96
N GLU A 48 8.38 2.04 14.16
CA GLU A 48 9.51 1.11 14.24
C GLU A 48 10.09 0.79 12.84
N VAL A 49 9.37 1.14 11.76
CA VAL A 49 9.81 0.94 10.39
C VAL A 49 10.98 1.85 10.01
N THR A 50 11.94 1.26 9.31
CA THR A 50 13.15 1.91 8.81
C THR A 50 13.17 1.91 7.28
N MET A 51 14.19 2.58 6.71
CA MET A 51 14.42 2.55 5.27
C MET A 51 14.90 1.18 4.75
N GLU A 52 15.35 0.27 5.62
CA GLU A 52 15.73 -1.09 5.20
C GLU A 52 14.53 -2.02 5.04
N ASP A 53 13.40 -1.68 5.67
CA ASP A 53 12.14 -2.41 5.57
C ASP A 53 11.34 -2.08 4.28
N MET A 54 11.79 -1.06 3.53
CA MET A 54 11.16 -0.50 2.32
C MET A 54 11.95 -0.82 1.05
#